data_AF-A0A429K8N5-F1
#
_entry.id   AF-A0A429K8N5-F1
#
_cell.length_a   1.000
_cell.length_b   1.000
_cell.length_c   1.000
_cell.angle_alpha   90.00
_cell.angle_beta   90.00
_cell.angle_gamma   90.00
#
_symmetry.space_group_name_H-M   'P 1'
#
loop_
_entity.id
_entity.type
_entity.pdbx_description
1 polymer ?
#
loop_
_entity_poly.entity_id
_entity_poly.type
_entity_poly.pdbx_seq_one_letter_code
_entity_poly.pdbx_strand_id
1 'polypeptide(L)'
;MFDALENNSIQKIEVIKNLISTHQGITDTLPSLERLITKEFYLSSTITKTYAIFENFINTIIADYLDILSEIQEFSKLSSEFHKEYRIGISHILSKLEHKRYQHLTHEDVVKWYYDAIHNNKNYRFVTEALTRQEENYRLQTINLAFIKVDLKNFHSWVSHHPVLEKIFPSPQNKFASLESDLKNFIDLRNEASHRSLENLPGDTSLDGYLDLIIAIIQVISSYFRKSVILLKEDLSLITPLGVITEYFKKHEAYIISCNKDCFINIDSKVLVSTNNNCFLATIESLHDNNISINEMKITSHEYELGIKFNMPIPKGSNIYINYN
;
A
#
# COMPACT_ATOMS: atom_id res chain seq x y z
N MET A 1 3.69 -6.48 -7.24
CA MET A 1 4.21 -6.67 -5.87
C MET A 1 3.29 -5.89 -4.92
N PHE A 2 2.82 -6.50 -3.84
CA PHE A 2 1.74 -6.01 -2.92
C PHE A 2 0.29 -6.03 -3.44
N ASP A 3 0.05 -6.33 -4.73
CA ASP A 3 -1.31 -6.27 -5.31
C ASP A 3 -2.29 -7.24 -4.68
N ALA A 4 -1.84 -8.43 -4.32
CA ALA A 4 -2.68 -9.41 -3.64
C ALA A 4 -3.13 -8.90 -2.26
N LEU A 5 -2.22 -8.30 -1.49
CA LEU A 5 -2.51 -7.73 -0.18
C LEU A 5 -3.46 -6.52 -0.28
N GLU A 6 -3.18 -5.60 -1.21
CA GLU A 6 -4.02 -4.43 -1.48
C GLU A 6 -5.44 -4.90 -1.86
N ASN A 7 -5.56 -5.74 -2.89
CA ASN A 7 -6.86 -6.19 -3.41
C ASN A 7 -7.64 -6.97 -2.35
N ASN A 8 -7.00 -7.87 -1.60
CA ASN A 8 -7.66 -8.64 -0.55
C ASN A 8 -8.19 -7.72 0.56
N SER A 9 -7.41 -6.72 0.96
CA SER A 9 -7.81 -5.77 2.01
C SER A 9 -8.97 -4.88 1.54
N ILE A 10 -8.90 -4.34 0.32
CA ILE A 10 -9.98 -3.55 -0.28
C ILE A 10 -11.24 -4.40 -0.43
N GLN A 11 -11.15 -5.62 -0.97
CA GLN A 11 -12.31 -6.51 -1.12
C GLN A 11 -13.01 -6.80 0.21
N LYS A 12 -12.25 -7.00 1.30
CA LYS A 12 -12.84 -7.17 2.64
C LYS A 12 -13.61 -5.92 3.09
N ILE A 13 -13.12 -4.72 2.78
CA ILE A 13 -13.81 -3.46 3.10
C ILE A 13 -15.05 -3.28 2.19
N GLU A 14 -14.97 -3.62 0.91
CA GLU A 14 -16.12 -3.60 0.00
C GLU A 14 -17.24 -4.55 0.42
N VAL A 15 -16.89 -5.72 0.97
CA VAL A 15 -17.88 -6.61 1.59
C VAL A 15 -18.57 -5.93 2.77
N ILE A 16 -17.83 -5.22 3.62
CA ILE A 16 -18.42 -4.45 4.73
C ILE A 16 -19.34 -3.35 4.19
N LYS A 17 -18.92 -2.64 3.13
CA LYS A 17 -19.73 -1.61 2.47
C LYS A 17 -21.06 -2.17 1.94
N ASN A 18 -21.02 -3.34 1.29
CA ASN A 18 -22.23 -4.03 0.83
C ASN A 18 -23.16 -4.48 1.97
N LEU A 19 -22.62 -4.73 3.16
CA LEU A 19 -23.43 -5.06 4.35
C LEU A 19 -24.14 -3.82 4.94
N ILE A 20 -23.63 -2.60 4.70
CA ILE A 20 -24.29 -1.35 5.16
C ILE A 20 -25.68 -1.24 4.56
N SER A 21 -25.82 -1.42 3.25
CA SER A 21 -27.11 -1.33 2.56
C SER A 21 -28.10 -2.40 3.00
N THR A 22 -27.61 -3.62 3.26
CA THR A 22 -28.43 -4.72 3.78
C THR A 22 -28.94 -4.41 5.19
N HIS A 23 -28.09 -3.83 6.04
CA HIS A 23 -28.42 -3.48 7.41
C HIS A 23 -29.47 -2.36 7.49
N GLN A 24 -29.39 -1.36 6.61
CA GLN A 24 -30.39 -0.29 6.51
C GLN A 24 -31.80 -0.87 6.35
N GLY A 25 -31.99 -1.79 5.40
CA GLY A 25 -33.28 -2.44 5.15
C GLY A 25 -33.84 -3.18 6.36
N ILE A 26 -32.98 -3.76 7.20
CA ILE A 26 -33.40 -4.39 8.46
C ILE A 26 -33.84 -3.31 9.45
N THR A 27 -33.02 -2.29 9.68
CA THR A 27 -33.29 -1.25 10.70
C THR A 27 -34.54 -0.43 10.46
N ASP A 28 -34.93 -0.24 9.20
CA ASP A 28 -36.12 0.56 8.84
C ASP A 28 -37.43 -0.11 9.28
N THR A 29 -37.42 -1.43 9.41
CA THR A 29 -38.58 -2.24 9.85
C THR A 29 -38.70 -2.38 11.36
N LEU A 30 -37.67 -1.99 12.12
CA LEU A 30 -37.62 -2.19 13.56
C LEU A 30 -38.27 -1.05 14.37
N PRO A 31 -38.86 -1.35 15.55
CA PRO A 31 -39.25 -0.38 16.57
C PRO A 31 -38.07 0.51 17.01
N SER A 32 -38.36 1.69 17.58
CA SER A 32 -37.35 2.72 17.87
C SER A 32 -36.17 2.27 18.74
N LEU A 33 -36.42 1.55 19.83
CA LEU A 33 -35.36 1.08 20.74
C LEU A 33 -34.50 -0.01 20.10
N GLU A 34 -35.14 -1.00 19.47
CA GLU A 34 -34.45 -2.09 18.76
C GLU A 34 -33.63 -1.56 17.60
N ARG A 35 -34.16 -0.58 16.86
CA ARG A 35 -33.46 0.13 15.80
C ARG A 35 -32.19 0.80 16.32
N LEU A 36 -32.25 1.47 17.48
CA LEU A 36 -31.10 2.15 18.07
C LEU A 36 -30.00 1.16 18.45
N ILE A 37 -30.36 0.10 19.19
CA ILE A 37 -29.42 -0.95 19.63
C ILE A 37 -28.77 -1.64 18.42
N THR A 38 -29.57 -1.94 17.39
CA THR A 38 -29.08 -2.61 16.18
C THR A 38 -28.12 -1.69 15.41
N LYS A 39 -28.45 -0.40 15.26
CA LYS A 39 -27.56 0.59 14.64
C LYS A 39 -26.23 0.75 15.39
N GLU A 40 -26.27 0.78 16.71
CA GLU A 40 -25.07 0.88 17.54
C GLU A 40 -24.16 -0.34 17.39
N PHE A 41 -24.72 -1.55 17.48
CA PHE A 41 -23.99 -2.79 17.27
C PHE A 41 -23.35 -2.83 15.87
N TYR A 42 -24.13 -2.48 14.86
CA TYR A 42 -23.69 -2.48 13.48
C TYR A 42 -22.54 -1.53 13.24
N LEU A 43 -22.66 -0.28 13.71
CA LEU A 43 -21.63 0.73 13.59
C LEU A 43 -20.34 0.29 14.30
N SER A 44 -20.45 -0.19 15.53
CA SER A 44 -19.29 -0.67 16.29
C SER A 44 -18.59 -1.83 15.59
N SER A 45 -19.35 -2.81 15.09
CA SER A 45 -18.80 -3.95 14.35
C SER A 45 -18.12 -3.53 13.05
N THR A 46 -18.72 -2.61 12.30
CA THR A 46 -18.20 -2.10 11.02
C THR A 46 -16.88 -1.38 11.21
N ILE A 47 -16.83 -0.45 12.17
CA ILE A 47 -15.64 0.36 12.41
C ILE A 47 -14.51 -0.48 12.99
N THR A 48 -14.83 -1.32 13.98
CA THR A 48 -13.83 -2.20 14.60
C THR A 48 -13.25 -3.17 13.58
N LYS A 49 -14.09 -3.75 12.71
CA LYS A 49 -13.63 -4.68 11.68
C LYS A 49 -12.81 -3.97 10.60
N THR A 50 -13.23 -2.80 10.16
CA THR A 50 -12.50 -1.99 9.18
C THR A 50 -11.13 -1.59 9.72
N TYR A 51 -11.07 -1.14 10.97
CA TYR A 51 -9.80 -0.83 11.62
C TYR A 51 -8.88 -2.06 11.72
N ALA A 52 -9.41 -3.22 12.09
CA ALA A 52 -8.62 -4.46 12.16
C ALA A 52 -8.07 -4.86 10.77
N ILE A 53 -8.82 -4.66 9.69
CA ILE A 53 -8.32 -4.90 8.32
C ILE A 53 -7.19 -3.91 8.00
N PHE A 54 -7.37 -2.63 8.33
CA PHE A 54 -6.38 -1.59 8.11
C PHE A 54 -5.08 -1.84 8.90
N GLU A 55 -5.18 -2.13 10.19
CA GLU A 55 -4.06 -2.47 11.07
C GLU A 55 -3.29 -3.69 10.54
N ASN A 56 -4.01 -4.74 10.14
CA ASN A 56 -3.38 -5.92 9.54
C ASN A 56 -2.67 -5.58 8.23
N PHE A 57 -3.30 -4.77 7.37
CA PHE A 57 -2.69 -4.35 6.10
C PHE A 57 -1.35 -3.62 6.33
N ILE A 58 -1.29 -2.65 7.26
CA ILE A 58 -0.05 -1.92 7.57
C ILE A 58 1.04 -2.86 8.07
N ASN A 59 0.71 -3.79 8.96
CA ASN A 59 1.69 -4.75 9.47
C ASN A 59 2.18 -5.70 8.38
N THR A 60 1.28 -6.25 7.57
CA THR A 60 1.64 -7.17 6.49
C THR A 60 2.46 -6.48 5.41
N ILE A 61 2.13 -5.25 5.00
CA ILE A 61 2.91 -4.59 3.93
C ILE A 61 4.33 -4.25 4.38
N ILE A 62 4.53 -3.90 5.65
CA ILE A 62 5.87 -3.72 6.22
C ILE A 62 6.62 -5.06 6.27
N ALA A 63 5.94 -6.15 6.65
CA ALA A 63 6.53 -7.49 6.66
C ALA A 63 6.99 -7.91 5.26
N ASP A 64 6.10 -7.83 4.26
CA ASP A 64 6.38 -8.17 2.87
C ASP A 64 7.56 -7.33 2.33
N TYR A 65 7.60 -6.04 2.67
CA TYR A 65 8.72 -5.17 2.30
C TYR A 65 10.05 -5.59 2.91
N LEU A 66 10.06 -5.95 4.20
CA LEU A 66 11.27 -6.42 4.88
C LEU A 66 11.75 -7.75 4.30
N ASP A 67 10.84 -8.65 3.94
CA ASP A 67 11.18 -9.90 3.26
C ASP A 67 11.90 -9.59 1.92
N ILE A 68 11.31 -8.75 1.07
CA ILE A 68 11.93 -8.31 -0.18
C ILE A 68 13.30 -7.68 0.07
N LEU A 69 13.39 -6.78 1.06
CA LEU A 69 14.63 -6.08 1.41
C LEU A 69 15.74 -7.06 1.77
N SER A 70 15.43 -8.12 2.52
CA SER A 70 16.39 -9.16 2.92
C SER A 70 16.87 -10.04 1.76
N GLU A 71 16.07 -10.15 0.69
CA GLU A 71 16.44 -10.90 -0.51
C GLU A 71 17.38 -10.11 -1.42
N ILE A 72 17.19 -8.79 -1.52
CA ILE A 72 17.89 -7.96 -2.52
C ILE A 72 19.03 -7.12 -1.95
N GLN A 73 19.10 -6.93 -0.63
CA GLN A 73 20.07 -6.03 -0.01
C GLN A 73 20.77 -6.68 1.19
N GLU A 74 22.09 -6.48 1.28
CA GLU A 74 22.85 -6.85 2.47
C GLU A 74 22.47 -5.96 3.66
N PHE A 75 22.32 -6.54 4.84
CA PHE A 75 21.95 -5.82 6.06
C PHE A 75 22.90 -4.65 6.36
N SER A 76 24.21 -4.82 6.12
CA SER A 76 25.21 -3.77 6.32
C SER A 76 25.04 -2.52 5.45
N LYS A 77 24.26 -2.61 4.36
CA LYS A 77 23.95 -1.49 3.47
C LYS A 77 22.74 -0.66 3.91
N LEU A 78 21.99 -1.12 4.91
CA LEU A 78 20.87 -0.38 5.50
C LEU A 78 21.39 0.79 6.34
N SER A 79 20.51 1.76 6.64
CA SER A 79 20.95 2.94 7.36
C SER A 79 21.31 2.64 8.82
N SER A 80 22.13 3.51 9.41
CA SER A 80 22.45 3.44 10.84
C SER A 80 21.21 3.57 11.73
N GLU A 81 20.19 4.30 11.27
CA GLU A 81 18.93 4.45 12.02
C GLU A 81 18.14 3.14 11.99
N PHE A 82 18.08 2.46 10.84
CA PHE A 82 17.48 1.14 10.74
C PHE A 82 18.18 0.16 11.68
N HIS A 83 19.52 0.09 11.67
CA HIS A 83 20.27 -0.81 12.55
C HIS A 83 19.97 -0.55 14.03
N LYS A 84 19.87 0.72 14.41
CA LYS A 84 19.54 1.15 15.77
C LYS A 84 18.13 0.72 16.16
N GLU A 85 17.12 1.02 15.34
CA GLU A 85 15.73 0.67 15.62
C GLU A 85 15.50 -0.84 15.66
N TYR A 86 16.13 -1.58 14.75
CA TYR A 86 16.07 -3.03 14.73
C TYR A 86 16.69 -3.63 16.01
N ARG A 87 17.89 -3.18 16.41
CA ARG A 87 18.55 -3.64 17.65
C ARG A 87 17.70 -3.36 18.90
N ILE A 88 17.12 -2.18 19.01
CA ILE A 88 16.22 -1.82 20.11
C ILE A 88 14.99 -2.76 20.11
N GLY A 89 14.44 -3.04 18.93
CA GLY A 89 13.30 -3.95 18.79
C GLY A 89 13.60 -5.39 19.17
N ILE A 90 14.75 -5.92 18.75
CA ILE A 90 15.20 -7.26 19.13
C ILE A 90 15.33 -7.37 20.66
N SER A 91 15.97 -6.39 21.31
CA SER A 91 16.09 -6.35 22.77
C SER A 91 14.72 -6.36 23.47
N HIS A 92 13.78 -5.57 22.96
CA HIS A 92 12.41 -5.52 23.48
C HIS A 92 11.68 -6.87 23.34
N ILE A 93 11.76 -7.50 22.18
CA ILE A 93 11.12 -8.80 21.94
C ILE A 93 11.70 -9.85 22.88
N LEU A 94 13.03 -9.96 22.96
CA LEU A 94 13.71 -10.92 23.84
C LEU A 94 13.27 -10.76 25.31
N SER A 95 13.04 -9.52 25.76
CA SER A 95 12.56 -9.25 27.13
C SER A 95 11.09 -9.62 27.38
N LYS A 96 10.32 -9.88 26.32
CA LYS A 96 8.87 -10.07 26.36
C LYS A 96 8.39 -11.32 25.60
N LEU A 97 9.26 -12.25 25.23
CA LEU A 97 8.91 -13.40 24.39
C LEU A 97 7.74 -14.23 24.92
N GLU A 98 7.53 -14.27 26.23
CA GLU A 98 6.41 -14.97 26.86
C GLU A 98 5.02 -14.33 26.58
N HIS A 99 4.98 -13.09 26.10
CA HIS A 99 3.72 -12.42 25.77
C HIS A 99 3.00 -13.11 24.61
N LYS A 100 1.66 -13.20 24.70
CA LYS A 100 0.79 -13.81 23.69
C LYS A 100 1.07 -13.35 22.25
N ARG A 101 1.42 -12.07 22.08
CA ARG A 101 1.71 -11.45 20.78
C ARG A 101 2.97 -11.96 20.08
N TYR A 102 3.85 -12.69 20.78
CA TYR A 102 5.10 -13.24 20.26
C TYR A 102 5.12 -14.77 20.33
N GLN A 103 3.96 -15.43 20.51
CA GLN A 103 3.87 -16.89 20.66
C GLN A 103 4.37 -17.68 19.43
N HIS A 104 4.41 -17.04 18.27
CA HIS A 104 4.96 -17.62 17.04
C HIS A 104 6.49 -17.48 16.93
N LEU A 105 7.14 -16.74 17.85
CA LEU A 105 8.58 -16.56 17.89
C LEU A 105 9.20 -17.41 19.00
N THR A 106 10.31 -18.07 18.69
CA THR A 106 11.15 -18.71 19.70
C THR A 106 12.35 -17.82 20.05
N HIS A 107 12.98 -18.05 21.21
CA HIS A 107 14.21 -17.35 21.57
C HIS A 107 15.32 -17.63 20.54
N GLU A 108 15.43 -18.87 20.11
CA GLU A 108 16.40 -19.36 19.13
C GLU A 108 16.21 -18.68 17.78
N ASP A 109 14.97 -18.53 17.30
CA ASP A 109 14.69 -17.87 16.01
C ASP A 109 15.09 -16.40 16.05
N VAL A 110 14.72 -15.68 17.11
CA VAL A 110 15.04 -14.25 17.24
C VAL A 110 16.55 -14.02 17.30
N VAL A 111 17.28 -14.82 18.09
CA VAL A 111 18.74 -14.72 18.19
C VAL A 111 19.40 -15.09 16.86
N LYS A 112 18.97 -16.18 16.22
CA LYS A 112 19.53 -16.65 14.95
C LYS A 112 19.32 -15.63 13.83
N TRP A 113 18.10 -15.15 13.62
CA TRP A 113 17.80 -14.21 12.55
C TRP A 113 18.52 -12.88 12.75
N TYR A 114 18.63 -12.41 14.00
CA TYR A 114 19.44 -11.22 14.29
C TYR A 114 20.93 -11.46 14.01
N TYR A 115 21.48 -12.59 14.44
CA TYR A 115 22.87 -12.98 14.17
C TYR A 115 23.16 -13.06 12.67
N ASP A 116 22.29 -13.72 11.91
CA ASP A 116 22.40 -13.88 10.46
C ASP A 116 22.40 -12.52 9.76
N ALA A 117 21.52 -11.61 10.18
CA ALA A 117 21.43 -10.26 9.63
C ALA A 117 22.74 -9.47 9.87
N ILE A 118 23.22 -9.39 11.11
CA ILE A 118 24.41 -8.57 11.43
C ILE A 118 25.71 -9.11 10.81
N HIS A 119 25.78 -10.39 10.47
CA HIS A 119 26.93 -11.00 9.78
C HIS A 119 26.80 -11.03 8.25
N ASN A 120 25.74 -10.43 7.69
CA ASN A 120 25.42 -10.47 6.26
C ASN A 120 25.36 -11.91 5.71
N ASN A 121 24.83 -12.85 6.51
CA ASN A 121 24.59 -14.19 6.00
C ASN A 121 23.58 -14.10 4.86
N LYS A 122 23.82 -14.85 3.79
CA LYS A 122 22.90 -14.90 2.65
C LYS A 122 21.54 -15.39 3.12
N ASN A 123 20.47 -14.73 2.65
CA ASN A 123 19.09 -15.04 3.01
C ASN A 123 18.79 -14.89 4.51
N TYR A 124 19.39 -13.88 5.16
CA TYR A 124 18.96 -13.50 6.51
C TYR A 124 17.48 -13.11 6.50
N ARG A 125 16.83 -13.17 7.67
CA ARG A 125 15.43 -12.76 7.82
C ARG A 125 15.32 -11.70 8.89
N PHE A 126 14.32 -10.83 8.76
CA PHE A 126 13.99 -9.89 9.81
C PHE A 126 13.03 -10.53 10.81
N VAL A 127 13.21 -10.22 12.09
CA VAL A 127 12.14 -10.33 13.08
C VAL A 127 11.25 -9.11 12.88
N THR A 128 10.23 -9.21 12.03
CA THR A 128 9.39 -8.08 11.60
C THR A 128 8.83 -7.28 12.78
N GLU A 129 8.41 -7.95 13.86
CA GLU A 129 7.86 -7.34 15.07
C GLU A 129 8.84 -6.37 15.74
N ALA A 130 10.15 -6.52 15.51
CA ALA A 130 11.16 -5.62 16.07
C ALA A 130 10.99 -4.20 15.52
N LEU A 131 10.48 -4.08 14.29
CA LEU A 131 10.29 -2.84 13.55
C LEU A 131 8.83 -2.40 13.50
N THR A 132 7.88 -3.35 13.55
CA THR A 132 6.44 -3.05 13.53
C THR A 132 5.82 -2.84 14.91
N ARG A 133 6.55 -3.06 16.02
CA ARG A 133 6.04 -2.77 17.37
C ARG A 133 5.52 -1.33 17.48
N GLN A 134 4.23 -1.24 17.74
CA GLN A 134 3.49 -0.03 18.03
C GLN A 134 2.52 -0.37 19.17
N GLU A 135 2.41 0.52 20.15
CA GLU A 135 1.39 0.44 21.21
C GLU A 135 0.20 1.37 20.91
N GLU A 136 0.39 2.30 19.97
CA GLU A 136 -0.61 3.29 19.56
C GLU A 136 -1.37 2.83 18.32
N ASN A 137 -2.61 3.31 18.19
CA ASN A 137 -3.39 3.14 16.97
C ASN A 137 -2.69 3.82 15.78
N TYR A 138 -2.74 3.22 14.59
CA TYR A 138 -2.21 3.76 13.33
C TYR A 138 -2.88 5.07 12.85
N ARG A 139 -2.61 6.18 13.54
CA ARG A 139 -2.80 7.54 13.04
C ARG A 139 -1.74 7.85 11.98
N LEU A 140 -1.96 8.87 11.14
CA LEU A 140 -1.09 9.15 9.99
C LEU A 140 0.37 9.41 10.41
N GLN A 141 0.57 10.12 11.52
CA GLN A 141 1.91 10.32 12.11
C GLN A 141 2.54 9.01 12.61
N THR A 142 1.76 8.14 13.26
CA THR A 142 2.21 6.82 13.73
C THR A 142 2.62 5.92 12.56
N ILE A 143 1.88 5.98 11.44
CA ILE A 143 2.21 5.29 10.19
C ILE A 143 3.53 5.83 9.62
N ASN A 144 3.69 7.14 9.50
CA ASN A 144 4.92 7.77 9.02
C ASN A 144 6.13 7.37 9.88
N LEU A 145 5.99 7.35 11.20
CA LEU A 145 7.04 6.87 12.11
C LEU A 145 7.35 5.38 11.93
N ALA A 146 6.34 4.54 11.67
CA ALA A 146 6.57 3.13 11.36
C ALA A 146 7.38 2.95 10.07
N PHE A 147 7.13 3.77 9.04
CA PHE A 147 7.86 3.73 7.78
C PHE A 147 9.30 4.21 7.93
N ILE A 148 9.53 5.26 8.72
CA ILE A 148 10.88 5.75 9.01
C ILE A 148 11.75 4.67 9.66
N LYS A 149 11.18 3.83 10.55
CA LYS A 149 11.92 2.72 11.19
C LYS A 149 12.45 1.69 10.18
N VAL A 150 11.80 1.57 9.02
CA VAL A 150 12.20 0.67 7.93
C VAL A 150 12.85 1.43 6.77
N ASP A 151 13.47 2.58 7.07
CA ASP A 151 14.18 3.46 6.11
C ASP A 151 13.31 4.08 4.99
N LEU A 152 12.00 4.01 5.10
CA LEU A 152 11.08 4.63 4.15
C LEU A 152 10.78 6.08 4.56
N LYS A 153 11.30 7.04 3.79
CA LYS A 153 11.22 8.48 4.07
C LYS A 153 10.37 9.22 3.03
N ASN A 154 9.89 10.41 3.40
CA ASN A 154 9.09 11.32 2.56
C ASN A 154 7.65 10.88 2.29
N PHE A 155 7.10 9.97 3.10
CA PHE A 155 5.70 9.55 2.99
C PHE A 155 4.71 10.73 3.05
N HIS A 156 4.97 11.74 3.87
CA HIS A 156 4.14 12.96 3.90
C HIS A 156 4.03 13.62 2.51
N SER A 157 5.16 13.85 1.84
CA SER A 157 5.18 14.48 0.51
C SER A 157 4.46 13.63 -0.52
N TRP A 158 4.63 12.30 -0.44
CA TRP A 158 3.94 11.34 -1.30
C TRP A 158 2.41 11.44 -1.16
N VAL A 159 1.91 11.39 0.07
CA VAL A 159 0.48 11.52 0.39
C VAL A 159 -0.09 12.81 -0.18
N SER A 160 0.57 13.96 0.04
CA SER A 160 0.07 15.26 -0.39
C SER A 160 -0.20 15.38 -1.90
N HIS A 161 0.45 14.56 -2.73
CA HIS A 161 0.35 14.64 -4.19
C HIS A 161 -0.21 13.37 -4.83
N HIS A 162 -0.67 12.40 -4.04
CA HIS A 162 -1.16 11.14 -4.58
C HIS A 162 -2.53 11.34 -5.28
N PRO A 163 -2.70 10.87 -6.53
CA PRO A 163 -3.88 11.18 -7.35
C PRO A 163 -5.19 10.60 -6.78
N VAL A 164 -5.14 9.50 -6.03
CA VAL A 164 -6.35 8.95 -5.41
C VAL A 164 -7.02 9.94 -4.44
N LEU A 165 -6.22 10.78 -3.77
CA LEU A 165 -6.72 11.74 -2.81
C LEU A 165 -7.34 12.97 -3.49
N GLU A 166 -7.14 13.18 -4.79
CA GLU A 166 -7.87 14.22 -5.54
C GLU A 166 -9.36 13.95 -5.63
N LYS A 167 -9.75 12.67 -5.63
CA LYS A 167 -11.16 12.27 -5.66
C LYS A 167 -11.84 12.48 -4.31
N ILE A 168 -11.12 12.26 -3.20
CA ILE A 168 -11.64 12.41 -1.84
C ILE A 168 -11.57 13.87 -1.38
N PHE A 169 -10.46 14.55 -1.67
CA PHE A 169 -10.20 15.93 -1.31
C PHE A 169 -9.99 16.78 -2.58
N PRO A 170 -11.08 17.15 -3.28
CA PRO A 170 -10.99 17.91 -4.54
C PRO A 170 -10.56 19.36 -4.34
N SER A 171 -10.67 19.87 -3.10
CA SER A 171 -10.24 21.22 -2.75
C SER A 171 -8.71 21.32 -2.72
N PRO A 172 -8.10 22.43 -3.17
CA PRO A 172 -6.64 22.66 -3.13
C PRO A 172 -6.09 22.85 -1.71
N GLN A 173 -6.87 22.52 -0.68
CA GLN A 173 -6.45 22.54 0.73
C GLN A 173 -5.34 21.50 0.98
N ASN A 174 -4.68 21.61 2.13
CA ASN A 174 -3.65 20.66 2.55
C ASN A 174 -4.24 19.25 2.71
N LYS A 175 -4.16 18.43 1.67
CA LYS A 175 -4.69 17.07 1.61
C LYS A 175 -4.14 16.17 2.74
N PHE A 176 -2.90 16.39 3.15
CA PHE A 176 -2.32 15.63 4.27
C PHE A 176 -3.05 15.96 5.58
N ALA A 177 -3.26 17.24 5.86
CA ALA A 177 -3.98 17.66 7.07
C ALA A 177 -5.45 17.20 7.06
N SER A 178 -6.12 17.25 5.90
CA SER A 178 -7.47 16.71 5.75
C SER A 178 -7.51 15.19 6.01
N LEU A 179 -6.59 14.44 5.40
CA LEU A 179 -6.47 13.00 5.60
C LEU A 179 -6.16 12.66 7.07
N GLU A 180 -5.26 13.40 7.70
CA GLU A 180 -4.90 13.21 9.10
C GLU A 180 -6.10 13.45 10.03
N SER A 181 -6.85 14.53 9.80
CA SER A 181 -8.06 14.86 10.53
C SER A 181 -9.11 13.76 10.40
N ASP A 182 -9.41 13.32 9.18
CA ASP A 182 -10.46 12.32 8.95
C ASP A 182 -10.07 10.94 9.48
N LEU A 183 -8.80 10.54 9.33
CA LEU A 183 -8.30 9.29 9.92
C LEU A 183 -8.33 9.34 11.45
N LYS A 184 -8.01 10.51 12.04
CA LYS A 184 -8.12 10.70 13.49
C LYS A 184 -9.59 10.52 13.93
N ASN A 185 -10.53 11.14 13.24
CA ASN A 185 -11.96 11.02 13.56
C ASN A 185 -12.44 9.57 13.46
N PHE A 186 -12.01 8.83 12.44
CA PHE A 186 -12.29 7.39 12.31
C PHE A 186 -11.76 6.58 13.51
N ILE A 187 -10.52 6.83 13.92
CA ILE A 187 -9.89 6.12 15.04
C ILE A 187 -10.54 6.48 16.38
N ASP A 188 -10.91 7.75 16.58
CA ASP A 188 -11.59 8.19 17.79
C ASP A 188 -12.98 7.53 17.89
N LEU A 189 -13.71 7.48 16.78
CA LEU A 189 -14.98 6.77 16.69
C LEU A 189 -14.84 5.27 16.97
N ARG A 190 -13.77 4.62 16.49
CA ARG A 190 -13.43 3.23 16.85
C ARG A 190 -13.24 3.05 18.35
N ASN A 191 -12.52 3.97 18.99
CA ASN A 191 -12.26 3.89 20.43
C ASN A 191 -13.54 4.11 21.24
N GLU A 192 -14.39 5.04 20.83
CA GLU A 192 -15.72 5.24 21.44
C GLU A 192 -16.58 3.99 21.31
N ALA A 193 -16.68 3.43 20.10
CA ALA A 193 -17.45 2.22 19.81
C ALA A 193 -16.97 0.97 20.57
N SER A 194 -15.73 0.98 21.08
CA SER A 194 -15.15 -0.11 21.87
C SER A 194 -15.35 0.07 23.39
N HIS A 195 -15.71 1.27 23.86
CA HIS A 195 -15.69 1.61 25.29
C HIS A 195 -16.98 2.22 25.85
N ARG A 196 -17.84 2.81 25.01
CA ARG A 196 -19.04 3.55 25.46
C ARG A 196 -20.24 3.27 24.56
N SER A 197 -21.42 3.59 25.07
CA SER A 197 -22.61 3.73 24.22
C SER A 197 -22.45 4.97 23.32
N LEU A 198 -22.69 4.82 22.02
CA LEU A 198 -22.49 5.90 21.04
C LEU A 198 -23.60 6.95 21.17
N GLU A 199 -23.32 8.06 21.84
CA GLU A 199 -24.30 9.14 22.09
C GLU A 199 -24.78 9.84 20.80
N ASN A 200 -23.89 9.92 19.79
CA ASN A 200 -24.20 10.46 18.46
C ASN A 200 -23.75 9.46 17.40
N LEU A 201 -24.71 8.67 16.90
CA LEU A 201 -24.44 7.72 15.81
C LEU A 201 -24.24 8.52 14.50
N PRO A 202 -23.06 8.45 13.84
CA PRO A 202 -22.90 8.95 12.48
C PRO A 202 -23.95 8.32 11.56
N GLY A 203 -24.46 9.13 10.63
CA GLY A 203 -25.31 8.63 9.56
C GLY A 203 -24.53 7.72 8.61
N ASP A 204 -25.25 6.89 7.85
CA ASP A 204 -24.64 5.90 6.96
C ASP A 204 -23.73 6.51 5.89
N THR A 205 -24.05 7.72 5.42
CA THR A 205 -23.21 8.50 4.49
C THR A 205 -21.84 8.85 5.07
N SER A 206 -21.75 9.03 6.39
CA SER A 206 -20.47 9.25 7.08
C SER A 206 -19.68 7.95 7.21
N LEU A 207 -20.34 6.80 7.35
CA LEU A 207 -19.69 5.50 7.44
C LEU A 207 -19.07 5.08 6.11
N ASP A 208 -19.81 5.21 5.01
CA ASP A 208 -19.29 4.99 3.66
C ASP A 208 -18.07 5.86 3.38
N GLY A 209 -18.11 7.14 3.79
CA GLY A 209 -16.99 8.06 3.67
C GLY A 209 -15.73 7.57 4.39
N TYR A 210 -15.87 6.99 5.59
CA TYR A 210 -14.74 6.38 6.30
C TYR A 210 -14.21 5.13 5.60
N LEU A 211 -15.08 4.28 5.03
CA LEU A 211 -14.63 3.11 4.27
C LEU A 211 -13.83 3.53 3.03
N ASP A 212 -14.33 4.51 2.29
CA ASP A 212 -13.65 5.07 1.11
C ASP A 212 -12.31 5.72 1.47
N LEU A 213 -12.25 6.40 2.62
CA LEU A 213 -11.03 6.95 3.18
C LEU A 213 -9.98 5.85 3.46
N ILE A 214 -10.36 4.77 4.13
CA ILE A 214 -9.44 3.67 4.45
C ILE A 214 -8.97 2.96 3.18
N ILE A 215 -9.85 2.73 2.21
CA ILE A 215 -9.47 2.19 0.88
C ILE A 215 -8.43 3.08 0.22
N ALA A 216 -8.63 4.39 0.19
CA ALA A 216 -7.67 5.31 -0.40
C ALA A 216 -6.32 5.31 0.33
N ILE A 217 -6.31 5.24 1.66
CA ILE A 217 -5.05 5.13 2.42
C ILE A 217 -4.31 3.83 2.06
N ILE A 218 -5.01 2.71 1.97
CA ILE A 218 -4.45 1.42 1.54
C ILE A 218 -3.80 1.56 0.15
N GLN A 219 -4.46 2.23 -0.79
CA GLN A 219 -3.95 2.46 -2.15
C GLN A 219 -2.72 3.37 -2.15
N VAL A 220 -2.73 4.49 -1.41
CA VAL A 220 -1.59 5.41 -1.28
C VAL A 220 -0.36 4.68 -0.72
N ILE A 221 -0.56 3.88 0.32
CA ILE A 221 0.51 3.14 0.99
C ILE A 221 1.04 2.04 0.08
N SER A 222 0.17 1.25 -0.56
CA SER A 222 0.61 0.20 -1.49
C SER A 222 1.45 0.79 -2.64
N SER A 223 0.98 1.90 -3.20
CA SER A 223 1.67 2.66 -4.24
C SER A 223 3.04 3.19 -3.78
N TYR A 224 3.11 3.72 -2.55
CA TYR A 224 4.37 4.16 -1.93
C TYR A 224 5.39 3.03 -1.81
N PHE A 225 4.97 1.88 -1.25
CA PHE A 225 5.84 0.72 -1.08
C PHE A 225 6.31 0.15 -2.41
N ARG A 226 5.43 0.07 -3.43
CA ARG A 226 5.84 -0.31 -4.79
C ARG A 226 6.94 0.61 -5.31
N LYS A 227 6.76 1.93 -5.20
CA LYS A 227 7.75 2.92 -5.65
C LYS A 227 9.08 2.69 -4.95
N SER A 228 9.07 2.51 -3.63
CA SER A 228 10.28 2.28 -2.84
C SER A 228 11.04 1.02 -3.27
N VAL A 229 10.33 -0.08 -3.52
CA VAL A 229 10.97 -1.32 -3.98
C VAL A 229 11.54 -1.18 -5.39
N ILE A 230 10.82 -0.52 -6.31
CA ILE A 230 11.31 -0.32 -7.67
C ILE A 230 12.59 0.48 -7.69
N LEU A 231 12.63 1.61 -6.97
CA LEU A 231 13.82 2.45 -6.91
C LEU A 231 15.01 1.65 -6.38
N LEU A 232 14.79 0.83 -5.34
CA LEU A 232 15.83 -0.04 -4.81
C LEU A 232 16.26 -1.11 -5.82
N LYS A 233 15.32 -1.80 -6.48
CA LYS A 233 15.65 -2.78 -7.53
C LYS A 233 16.37 -2.12 -8.71
N GLU A 234 16.02 -0.89 -9.07
CA GLU A 234 16.64 -0.12 -10.15
C GLU A 234 18.08 0.24 -9.81
N ASP A 235 18.33 0.77 -8.60
CA ASP A 235 19.69 1.08 -8.11
C ASP A 235 20.59 -0.17 -8.07
N LEU A 236 19.99 -1.35 -7.84
CA LEU A 236 20.68 -2.64 -7.83
C LEU A 236 20.71 -3.34 -9.19
N SER A 237 20.15 -2.74 -10.25
CA SER A 237 20.02 -3.34 -11.58
C SER A 237 19.27 -4.70 -11.60
N LEU A 238 18.31 -4.87 -10.70
CA LEU A 238 17.47 -6.07 -10.53
C LEU A 238 16.10 -5.97 -11.21
N ILE A 239 15.83 -4.86 -11.89
CA ILE A 239 14.59 -4.63 -12.65
C ILE A 239 14.93 -4.05 -14.02
N THR A 240 14.12 -4.38 -15.04
CA THR A 240 14.33 -3.90 -16.40
C THR A 240 13.40 -2.74 -16.71
N PRO A 241 13.93 -1.50 -16.86
CA PRO A 241 13.13 -0.38 -17.33
C PRO A 241 12.80 -0.60 -18.81
N LEU A 242 11.51 -0.70 -19.14
CA LEU A 242 11.06 -0.78 -20.52
C LEU A 242 11.27 0.54 -21.26
N GLY A 243 11.00 1.67 -20.61
CA GLY A 243 11.09 2.98 -21.25
C GLY A 243 10.24 4.05 -20.58
N VAL A 244 10.09 5.19 -21.27
CA VAL A 244 9.35 6.37 -20.78
C VAL A 244 8.23 6.74 -21.73
N ILE A 245 7.06 7.09 -21.20
CA ILE A 245 5.95 7.62 -22.00
C ILE A 245 6.29 9.03 -22.50
N THR A 246 6.49 9.19 -23.82
CA THR A 246 6.84 10.46 -24.46
C THR A 246 5.61 11.20 -24.97
N GLU A 247 4.58 10.49 -25.43
CA GLU A 247 3.38 11.10 -26.02
C GLU A 247 2.08 10.38 -25.65
N TYR A 248 0.97 11.11 -25.76
CA TYR A 248 -0.39 10.60 -25.54
C TYR A 248 -1.33 11.05 -26.66
N PHE A 249 -1.90 10.09 -27.39
CA PHE A 249 -2.90 10.30 -28.43
C PHE A 249 -4.31 10.17 -27.85
N LYS A 250 -4.84 11.30 -27.38
CA LYS A 250 -6.17 11.38 -26.74
C LYS A 250 -7.31 10.72 -27.52
N LYS A 251 -7.32 10.81 -28.85
CA LYS A 251 -8.37 10.22 -29.71
C LYS A 251 -8.39 8.69 -29.65
N HIS A 252 -7.22 8.08 -29.47
CA HIS A 252 -7.04 6.63 -29.51
C HIS A 252 -6.76 6.01 -28.14
N GLU A 253 -6.64 6.87 -27.11
CA GLU A 253 -6.24 6.47 -25.76
C GLU A 253 -4.92 5.67 -25.74
N ALA A 254 -4.02 6.00 -26.68
CA ALA A 254 -2.77 5.30 -26.90
C ALA A 254 -1.57 6.21 -26.59
N TYR A 255 -0.43 5.60 -26.33
CA TYR A 255 0.80 6.26 -25.89
C TYR A 255 1.95 5.92 -26.82
N ILE A 256 2.92 6.83 -26.94
CA ILE A 256 4.25 6.46 -27.43
C ILE A 256 5.15 6.25 -26.23
N ILE A 257 5.84 5.11 -26.23
CA ILE A 257 6.94 4.83 -25.33
C ILE A 257 8.26 4.93 -26.08
N SER A 258 9.25 5.59 -25.49
CA SER A 258 10.65 5.52 -25.92
C SER A 258 11.29 4.36 -25.16
N CYS A 259 11.51 3.24 -25.86
CA CYS A 259 11.94 1.97 -25.26
C CYS A 259 13.45 1.87 -25.10
N ASN A 260 13.87 1.18 -24.04
CA ASN A 260 15.24 0.69 -23.89
C ASN A 260 15.46 -0.58 -24.72
N LYS A 261 16.70 -0.80 -25.15
CA LYS A 261 17.07 -2.02 -25.87
C LYS A 261 16.90 -3.27 -25.00
N ASP A 262 16.91 -4.42 -25.65
CA ASP A 262 16.92 -5.75 -25.03
C ASP A 262 15.68 -6.05 -24.16
N CYS A 263 14.58 -5.33 -24.39
CA CYS A 263 13.28 -5.58 -23.77
C CYS A 263 12.41 -6.47 -24.67
N PHE A 264 11.61 -7.34 -24.05
CA PHE A 264 10.57 -8.11 -24.72
C PHE A 264 9.22 -7.77 -24.09
N ILE A 265 8.23 -7.51 -24.93
CA ILE A 265 6.87 -7.16 -24.52
C ILE A 265 5.86 -7.85 -25.42
N ASN A 266 4.71 -8.16 -24.84
CA ASN A 266 3.56 -8.72 -25.54
C ASN A 266 2.26 -8.16 -24.96
N ILE A 267 1.18 -8.26 -25.73
CA ILE A 267 -0.17 -7.98 -25.25
C ILE A 267 -0.47 -8.84 -24.02
N ASP A 268 -1.31 -8.34 -23.12
CA ASP A 268 -1.68 -8.91 -21.81
C ASP A 268 -0.54 -8.93 -20.77
N SER A 269 0.66 -8.45 -21.13
CA SER A 269 1.71 -8.23 -20.14
C SER A 269 1.27 -7.20 -19.13
N LYS A 270 1.42 -7.56 -17.84
CA LYS A 270 1.35 -6.58 -16.76
C LYS A 270 2.68 -5.84 -16.71
N VAL A 271 2.60 -4.52 -16.62
CA VAL A 271 3.75 -3.64 -16.43
C VAL A 271 3.55 -2.82 -15.16
N LEU A 272 4.66 -2.36 -14.61
CA LEU A 272 4.66 -1.48 -13.45
C LEU A 272 4.94 -0.06 -13.92
N VAL A 273 4.01 0.84 -13.63
CA VAL A 273 4.04 2.25 -14.02
C VAL A 273 4.51 3.04 -12.82
N SER A 274 5.54 3.86 -13.00
CA SER A 274 6.11 4.70 -11.96
C SER A 274 6.07 6.16 -12.38
N THR A 275 5.42 6.99 -11.56
CA THR A 275 5.40 8.44 -11.71
C THR A 275 6.11 9.09 -10.52
N ASN A 276 6.03 10.42 -10.43
CA ASN A 276 6.58 11.15 -9.28
C ASN A 276 5.80 10.86 -7.98
N ASN A 277 4.47 10.69 -8.08
CA ASN A 277 3.58 10.65 -6.92
C ASN A 277 2.63 9.44 -6.93
N ASN A 278 2.87 8.46 -7.79
CA ASN A 278 2.08 7.23 -7.87
C ASN A 278 2.92 6.09 -8.46
N CYS A 279 2.59 4.85 -8.11
CA CYS A 279 3.15 3.66 -8.68
C CYS A 279 2.13 2.52 -8.66
N PHE A 280 1.77 2.03 -9.85
CA PHE A 280 0.63 1.12 -10.03
C PHE A 280 0.87 0.15 -11.18
N LEU A 281 0.08 -0.92 -11.23
CA LEU A 281 0.10 -1.87 -12.34
C LEU A 281 -0.83 -1.44 -13.47
N ALA A 282 -0.38 -1.64 -14.69
CA ALA A 282 -1.20 -1.53 -15.90
C ALA A 282 -1.02 -2.79 -16.76
N THR A 283 -2.00 -3.08 -17.59
CA THR A 283 -1.95 -4.19 -18.56
C THR A 283 -1.89 -3.61 -19.96
N ILE A 284 -1.01 -4.16 -20.80
CA ILE A 284 -0.91 -3.81 -22.22
C ILE A 284 -2.09 -4.43 -22.97
N GLU A 285 -2.93 -3.60 -23.59
CA GLU A 285 -4.09 -4.04 -24.39
C GLU A 285 -3.77 -4.17 -25.87
N SER A 286 -2.91 -3.30 -26.40
CA SER A 286 -2.47 -3.38 -27.80
C SER A 286 -1.09 -2.76 -28.01
N LEU A 287 -0.40 -3.25 -29.04
CA LEU A 287 0.90 -2.78 -29.50
C LEU A 287 0.84 -2.41 -30.98
N HIS A 288 1.52 -1.33 -31.35
CA HIS A 288 1.66 -0.86 -32.73
C HIS A 288 3.09 -0.43 -33.03
N ASP A 289 3.70 -1.03 -34.05
CA ASP A 289 4.95 -0.56 -34.67
C ASP A 289 4.60 0.20 -35.95
N ASN A 290 4.89 1.51 -35.99
CA ASN A 290 4.63 2.35 -37.17
C ASN A 290 3.20 2.21 -37.73
N ASN A 291 2.21 2.24 -36.84
CA ASN A 291 0.77 2.04 -37.09
C ASN A 291 0.34 0.60 -37.43
N ILE A 292 1.25 -0.36 -37.53
CA ILE A 292 0.94 -1.77 -37.77
C ILE A 292 0.70 -2.44 -36.41
N SER A 293 -0.48 -3.04 -36.23
CA SER A 293 -0.79 -3.79 -35.02
C SER A 293 0.07 -5.06 -34.94
N ILE A 294 0.66 -5.28 -33.77
CA ILE A 294 1.51 -6.44 -33.47
C ILE A 294 1.12 -7.05 -32.11
N ASN A 295 1.43 -8.32 -31.90
CA ASN A 295 1.13 -9.01 -30.64
C ASN A 295 2.29 -9.01 -29.64
N GLU A 296 3.52 -8.97 -30.16
CA GLU A 296 4.74 -9.01 -29.38
C GLU A 296 5.85 -8.25 -30.11
N MET A 297 6.84 -7.78 -29.35
CA MET A 297 7.99 -7.05 -29.88
C MET A 297 9.24 -7.31 -29.03
N LYS A 298 10.37 -7.55 -29.71
CA LYS A 298 11.70 -7.48 -29.11
C LYS A 298 12.35 -6.17 -29.51
N ILE A 299 12.66 -5.32 -28.53
CA ILE A 299 13.28 -4.01 -28.77
C ILE A 299 14.78 -4.20 -29.01
N THR A 300 15.25 -3.88 -30.21
CA THR A 300 16.66 -4.11 -30.62
C THR A 300 17.55 -2.86 -30.55
N SER A 301 16.97 -1.67 -30.40
CA SER A 301 17.70 -0.40 -30.33
C SER A 301 17.20 0.45 -29.16
N HIS A 302 18.08 1.31 -28.63
CA HIS A 302 17.66 2.33 -27.66
C HIS A 302 16.79 3.38 -28.34
N GLU A 303 15.92 4.01 -27.55
CA GLU A 303 15.00 5.07 -27.96
C GLU A 303 14.04 4.65 -29.07
N TYR A 304 13.79 3.34 -29.20
CA TYR A 304 12.84 2.83 -30.17
C TYR A 304 11.42 3.25 -29.76
N GLU A 305 10.71 3.91 -30.67
CA GLU A 305 9.35 4.36 -30.42
C GLU A 305 8.33 3.26 -30.71
N LEU A 306 7.46 2.99 -29.75
CA LEU A 306 6.38 2.03 -29.90
C LEU A 306 5.04 2.62 -29.45
N GLY A 307 4.00 2.38 -30.24
CA GLY A 307 2.63 2.69 -29.88
C GLY A 307 2.07 1.63 -28.93
N ILE A 308 1.59 2.03 -27.76
CA ILE A 308 1.00 1.12 -26.76
C ILE A 308 -0.32 1.67 -26.25
N LYS A 309 -1.33 0.80 -26.12
CA LYS A 309 -2.54 1.09 -25.33
C LYS A 309 -2.53 0.27 -24.04
N PHE A 310 -2.89 0.92 -22.93
CA PHE A 310 -3.05 0.27 -21.63
C PHE A 310 -4.52 0.27 -21.20
N ASN A 311 -4.86 -0.64 -20.28
CA ASN A 311 -6.20 -0.76 -19.70
C ASN A 311 -6.64 0.42 -18.82
N MET A 312 -5.75 1.41 -18.62
CA MET A 312 -6.00 2.57 -17.80
C MET A 312 -5.16 3.77 -18.27
N PRO A 313 -5.56 4.99 -17.94
CA PRO A 313 -4.81 6.18 -18.32
C PRO A 313 -3.45 6.25 -17.60
N ILE A 314 -2.40 6.62 -18.34
CA ILE A 314 -1.03 6.78 -17.83
C ILE A 314 -0.55 8.21 -18.07
N PRO A 315 -0.01 8.91 -17.05
CA PRO A 315 0.56 10.24 -17.25
C PRO A 315 1.76 10.24 -18.21
N LYS A 316 1.88 11.30 -19.02
CA LYS A 316 3.10 11.55 -19.81
C LYS A 316 4.32 11.67 -18.88
N GLY A 317 5.47 11.15 -19.29
CA GLY A 317 6.71 11.12 -18.52
C GLY A 317 6.78 9.99 -17.49
N SER A 318 5.80 9.08 -17.46
CA SER A 318 5.86 7.91 -16.58
C SER A 318 6.93 6.92 -17.06
N ASN A 319 7.68 6.35 -16.11
CA ASN A 319 8.60 5.25 -16.36
C ASN A 319 7.84 3.93 -16.30
N ILE A 320 8.12 3.03 -17.25
CA ILE A 320 7.50 1.71 -17.34
C ILE A 320 8.56 0.65 -17.08
N TYR A 321 8.24 -0.31 -16.22
CA TYR A 321 9.12 -1.43 -15.86
C TYR A 321 8.45 -2.76 -16.17
N ILE A 322 9.25 -3.71 -16.66
CA ILE A 322 8.88 -5.10 -16.90
C ILE A 322 9.67 -6.03 -15.97
N ASN A 323 9.26 -7.30 -15.88
CA ASN A 323 9.90 -8.30 -15.02
C ASN A 323 10.08 -7.85 -13.56
N TYR A 324 9.08 -7.14 -13.03
CA TYR A 324 9.13 -6.52 -11.70
C TYR A 324 8.81 -7.48 -10.54
N ASN A 325 8.46 -8.73 -10.85
CA ASN A 325 8.08 -9.74 -9.86
C ASN A 325 9.15 -9.95 -8.80
#